data_AF-K0R9A8-F1
#
_entry.id   AF-K0R9A8-F1
#
_cell.length_a   1.000
_cell.length_b   1.000
_cell.length_c   1.000
_cell.angle_alpha   90.00
_cell.angle_beta   90.00
_cell.angle_gamma   90.00
#
_symmetry.space_group_name_H-M   'P 1'
#
loop_
_entity.id
_entity.type
_entity.pdbx_description
1 polymer ?
#
loop_
_entity_poly.entity_id
_entity_poly.type
_entity_poly.pdbx_seq_one_letter_code
_entity_poly.pdbx_strand_id
1 'polypeptide(L)'
;MALHFDRYMRVGGLYTFYDDIIDLEKLYEGIKDDELQFADPAKDPPVVRDLVLLIKGPDKGRTGILIGVYPDDKMAVKLDRYKGIREIRVVEKNWVAKRVGEQEPDDVFSISSSS
;
A
#
# COMPACT_ATOMS: atom_id res chain seq x y z
N MET A 1 9.50 11.20 -22.49
CA MET A 1 10.70 10.68 -21.79
C MET A 1 10.62 11.13 -20.33
N ALA A 2 10.32 10.21 -19.40
CA ALA A 2 10.34 10.47 -17.95
C ALA A 2 10.29 9.16 -17.13
N LEU A 3 9.64 8.11 -17.65
CA LEU A 3 9.48 6.84 -16.92
C LEU A 3 10.77 6.01 -16.78
N HIS A 4 11.64 6.06 -17.79
CA HIS A 4 12.93 5.35 -17.74
C HIS A 4 13.91 6.00 -16.76
N PHE A 5 13.88 7.33 -16.64
CA PHE A 5 14.76 8.06 -15.73
C PHE A 5 14.41 7.77 -14.27
N ASP A 6 13.12 7.69 -13.97
CA ASP A 6 12.62 7.35 -12.64
C ASP A 6 13.01 5.91 -12.21
N ARG A 7 12.98 4.96 -13.16
CA ARG A 7 13.49 3.59 -12.93
C ARG A 7 14.99 3.55 -12.65
N TYR A 8 15.78 4.36 -13.36
CA TYR A 8 17.23 4.45 -13.11
C TYR A 8 17.55 5.08 -11.76
N MET A 9 16.78 6.10 -11.35
CA MET A 9 16.95 6.68 -10.01
C MET A 9 16.55 5.69 -8.89
N ARG A 10 15.57 4.82 -9.15
CA ARG A 10 15.13 3.77 -8.22
C ARG A 10 16.12 2.61 -8.08
N VAL A 11 16.83 2.23 -9.15
CA VAL A 11 17.81 1.12 -9.16
C VAL A 11 19.22 1.59 -8.80
N GLY A 12 19.55 2.85 -9.05
CA GLY A 12 20.90 3.41 -8.88
C GLY A 12 21.28 3.85 -7.47
N GLY A 13 20.41 3.68 -6.46
CA GLY A 13 20.73 3.99 -5.05
C GLY A 13 21.08 5.46 -4.75
N LEU A 14 20.80 6.39 -5.68
CA LEU A 14 21.16 7.81 -5.55
C LEU A 14 20.23 8.59 -4.59
N TYR A 15 19.11 7.97 -4.18
CA TYR A 15 18.32 8.42 -3.03
C TYR A 15 18.53 7.45 -1.87
N THR A 16 19.33 7.85 -0.89
CA THR A 16 19.61 7.10 0.35
C THR A 16 18.39 6.89 1.26
N PHE A 17 17.23 7.43 0.88
CA PHE A 17 15.98 7.36 1.65
C PHE A 17 15.04 6.22 1.22
N TYR A 18 15.29 5.60 0.06
CA TYR A 18 14.51 4.48 -0.44
C TYR A 18 15.22 3.17 -0.08
N ASP A 19 14.58 2.34 0.76
CA ASP A 19 15.11 1.04 1.19
C ASP A 19 15.57 0.18 0.00
N ASP A 20 16.66 -0.57 0.20
CA ASP A 20 17.24 -1.56 -0.74
C ASP A 20 16.27 -2.74 -1.03
N ILE A 21 15.15 -2.81 -0.30
CA ILE A 21 14.13 -3.83 -0.42
C ILE A 21 13.09 -3.34 -1.44
N ILE A 22 13.42 -3.56 -2.71
CA ILE A 22 12.58 -3.18 -3.86
C ILE A 22 11.33 -4.08 -3.97
N ASP A 23 11.35 -5.24 -3.31
CA ASP A 23 10.34 -6.29 -3.44
C ASP A 23 10.08 -6.98 -2.10
N LEU A 24 9.04 -6.53 -1.39
CA LEU A 24 8.59 -7.16 -0.15
C LEU A 24 7.96 -8.54 -0.41
N GLU A 25 7.52 -8.83 -1.64
CA GLU A 25 6.87 -10.11 -1.98
C GLU A 25 7.78 -11.30 -1.67
N LYS A 26 9.09 -11.16 -1.93
CA LYS A 26 10.12 -12.15 -1.61
C LYS A 26 10.30 -12.39 -0.11
N LEU A 27 10.05 -11.38 0.72
CA LEU A 27 10.09 -11.54 2.18
C LEU A 27 8.86 -12.29 2.70
N TYR A 28 7.76 -12.27 1.95
CA TYR A 28 6.52 -12.97 2.26
C TYR A 28 6.41 -14.35 1.56
N GLU A 29 7.43 -14.83 0.84
CA GLU A 29 7.42 -16.13 0.10
C GLU A 29 7.28 -17.37 1.01
N GLY A 30 7.32 -17.23 2.33
CA GLY A 30 7.14 -18.33 3.29
C GLY A 30 6.13 -18.05 4.41
N ILE A 31 5.51 -16.87 4.44
CA ILE A 31 4.53 -16.49 5.46
C ILE A 31 3.15 -16.89 4.93
N LYS A 32 2.42 -17.69 5.70
CA LYS A 32 1.04 -18.03 5.35
C LYS A 32 0.20 -16.76 5.35
N ASP A 33 -0.63 -16.58 4.32
CA ASP A 33 -1.53 -15.43 4.20
C ASP A 33 -2.49 -15.30 5.42
N ASP A 34 -2.62 -16.34 6.26
CA ASP A 34 -3.36 -16.36 7.52
C ASP A 34 -2.84 -15.39 8.60
N GLU A 35 -1.61 -14.87 8.48
CA GLU A 35 -1.10 -13.82 9.39
C GLU A 35 -1.58 -12.42 9.00
N LEU A 36 -2.03 -12.24 7.75
CA LEU A 36 -2.53 -10.97 7.24
C LEU A 36 -4.06 -10.93 7.38
N GLN A 37 -4.57 -10.07 8.25
CA GLN A 37 -6.02 -9.93 8.48
C GLN A 37 -6.66 -9.04 7.40
N PHE A 38 -7.18 -9.66 6.34
CA PHE A 38 -7.93 -8.99 5.28
C PHE A 38 -9.21 -9.74 4.93
N ALA A 39 -10.20 -9.01 4.43
CA ALA A 39 -11.43 -9.59 3.91
C ALA A 39 -11.19 -10.16 2.52
N ASP A 40 -11.83 -11.28 2.21
CA ASP A 40 -11.81 -11.88 0.88
C ASP A 40 -12.24 -10.85 -0.19
N PRO A 41 -11.34 -10.40 -1.08
CA PRO A 41 -11.63 -9.32 -2.05
C PRO A 41 -12.74 -9.68 -3.03
N ALA A 42 -13.03 -10.97 -3.22
CA ALA A 42 -14.12 -11.42 -4.08
C ALA A 42 -15.49 -11.25 -3.42
N LYS A 43 -15.54 -11.30 -2.09
CA LYS A 43 -16.78 -11.19 -1.30
C LYS A 43 -17.03 -9.77 -0.79
N ASP A 44 -15.98 -9.08 -0.35
CA ASP A 44 -16.03 -7.70 0.12
C ASP A 44 -14.95 -6.86 -0.59
N PRO A 45 -15.22 -6.43 -1.83
CA PRO A 45 -14.27 -5.63 -2.60
C PRO A 45 -14.07 -4.25 -1.95
N PRO A 46 -12.82 -3.75 -1.86
CA PRO A 46 -12.53 -2.48 -1.23
C PRO A 46 -13.14 -1.31 -2.01
N VAL A 47 -13.70 -0.34 -1.27
CA VAL A 47 -14.35 0.86 -1.81
C VAL A 47 -13.56 2.11 -1.39
N VAL A 48 -13.74 3.22 -2.10
CA VAL A 48 -13.04 4.48 -1.77
C VAL A 48 -13.31 4.87 -0.32
N ARG A 49 -12.25 5.26 0.39
CA ARG A 49 -12.14 5.52 1.85
C ARG A 49 -11.99 4.30 2.74
N ASP A 50 -12.06 3.08 2.22
CA ASP A 50 -11.75 1.90 3.02
C ASP A 50 -10.27 1.84 3.37
N LEU A 51 -9.99 1.32 4.57
CA LEU A 51 -8.66 0.86 4.95
C LEU A 51 -8.35 -0.41 4.18
N VAL A 52 -7.19 -0.44 3.56
CA VAL A 52 -6.79 -1.54 2.67
C VAL A 52 -5.41 -2.05 3.02
N LEU A 53 -5.18 -3.30 2.65
CA LEU A 53 -3.92 -4.01 2.73
C LEU A 53 -3.54 -4.46 1.32
N LEU A 54 -2.28 -4.25 0.95
CA LEU A 54 -1.74 -4.81 -0.28
C LEU A 54 -1.37 -6.28 -0.05
N ILE A 55 -2.03 -7.18 -0.78
CA ILE A 55 -1.87 -8.64 -0.62
C ILE A 55 -0.91 -9.26 -1.65
N LYS A 56 -0.52 -8.49 -2.69
CA LYS A 56 0.35 -8.94 -3.78
C LYS A 56 1.28 -7.83 -4.27
N GLY A 57 2.33 -8.21 -4.98
CA GLY A 57 3.28 -7.29 -5.60
C GLY A 57 4.38 -6.79 -4.64
N PRO A 58 5.24 -5.87 -5.11
CA PRO A 58 6.45 -5.45 -4.39
C PRO A 58 6.16 -4.71 -3.07
N ASP A 59 4.93 -4.23 -2.90
CA ASP A 59 4.46 -3.52 -1.71
C ASP A 59 3.55 -4.41 -0.82
N LYS A 60 3.57 -5.75 -0.98
CA LYS A 60 2.79 -6.70 -0.16
C LYS A 60 3.02 -6.47 1.34
N GLY A 61 1.93 -6.50 2.12
CA GLY A 61 1.93 -6.28 3.57
C GLY A 61 1.77 -4.81 3.97
N ARG A 62 1.89 -3.86 3.05
CA ARG A 62 1.69 -2.44 3.35
C ARG A 62 0.20 -2.08 3.44
N THR A 63 -0.14 -1.23 4.40
CA THR A 63 -1.48 -0.73 4.64
C THR A 63 -1.67 0.69 4.13
N GLY A 64 -2.93 1.09 3.94
CA GLY A 64 -3.27 2.44 3.52
C GLY A 64 -4.77 2.66 3.38
N ILE A 65 -5.14 3.74 2.69
CA ILE A 65 -6.52 4.05 2.30
C ILE A 65 -6.67 4.01 0.79
N LEU A 66 -7.77 3.41 0.33
CA LEU A 66 -8.19 3.50 -1.06
C LEU A 66 -8.72 4.91 -1.33
N ILE A 67 -8.05 5.67 -2.20
CA ILE A 67 -8.45 7.06 -2.55
C ILE A 67 -9.10 7.18 -3.93
N GLY A 68 -9.01 6.15 -4.77
CA GLY A 68 -9.62 6.17 -6.10
C GLY A 68 -9.66 4.80 -6.76
N VAL A 69 -10.66 4.60 -7.62
CA VAL A 69 -10.80 3.42 -8.48
C VAL A 69 -10.87 3.93 -9.92
N TYR A 70 -10.01 3.40 -10.78
CA TYR A 70 -9.95 3.74 -12.19
C TYR A 70 -10.76 2.76 -13.03
N PRO A 71 -11.20 3.15 -14.25
CA PRO A 71 -11.98 2.29 -15.14
C PRO A 71 -11.21 1.07 -15.66
N ASP A 72 -9.88 1.08 -15.59
CA ASP A 72 -8.98 0.03 -16.10
C ASP A 72 -8.60 -1.02 -15.04
N ASP A 73 -9.51 -1.27 -14.08
CA ASP A 73 -9.29 -2.18 -12.93
C ASP A 73 -8.06 -1.84 -12.08
N LYS A 74 -7.65 -0.56 -12.08
CA LYS A 74 -6.61 -0.05 -11.19
C LYS A 74 -7.19 0.71 -10.00
N MET A 75 -6.45 0.69 -8.92
CA MET A 75 -6.81 1.32 -7.66
C MET A 75 -5.67 2.20 -7.17
N ALA A 76 -6.00 3.43 -6.76
CA ALA A 76 -5.07 4.36 -6.13
C ALA A 76 -5.13 4.21 -4.62
N VAL A 77 -4.05 3.70 -4.02
CA VAL A 77 -3.92 3.52 -2.58
C VAL A 77 -2.94 4.56 -2.05
N LYS A 78 -3.38 5.33 -1.07
CA LYS A 78 -2.54 6.20 -0.27
C LYS A 78 -2.00 5.39 0.89
N LEU A 79 -0.71 5.06 0.86
CA LEU A 79 -0.09 4.21 1.86
C LEU A 79 0.12 4.97 3.16
N ASP A 80 0.13 4.21 4.25
CA ASP A 80 0.46 4.73 5.57
C ASP A 80 1.91 5.25 5.58
N ARG A 81 2.17 6.20 6.48
CA ARG A 81 3.47 6.87 6.55
C ARG A 81 4.56 5.86 6.89
N TYR A 82 5.62 5.81 6.09
CA TYR A 82 6.80 5.00 6.33
C TYR A 82 8.04 5.88 6.30
N LYS A 83 8.84 5.85 7.38
CA LYS A 83 10.06 6.69 7.55
C LYS A 83 9.82 8.18 7.25
N GLY A 84 8.64 8.71 7.65
CA GLY A 84 8.27 10.12 7.46
C GLY A 84 7.72 10.47 6.07
N ILE A 85 7.78 9.54 5.11
CA ILE A 85 7.31 9.75 3.73
C ILE A 85 5.93 9.14 3.57
N ARG A 86 5.09 9.78 2.76
CA ARG A 86 3.77 9.27 2.38
C ARG A 86 3.68 9.14 0.88
N GLU A 87 3.30 7.95 0.43
CA GLU A 87 3.28 7.60 -0.99
C GLU A 87 1.85 7.29 -1.46
N ILE A 88 1.60 7.56 -2.73
CA ILE A 88 0.41 7.08 -3.43
C ILE A 88 0.89 6.05 -4.45
N ARG A 89 0.29 4.86 -4.43
CA ARG A 89 0.54 3.80 -5.40
C ARG A 89 -0.71 3.54 -6.21
N VAL A 90 -0.53 3.36 -7.52
CA VAL A 90 -1.57 2.83 -8.40
C VAL A 90 -1.23 1.37 -8.64
N VAL A 91 -2.14 0.49 -8.24
CA VAL A 91 -1.96 -0.96 -8.26
C VAL A 91 -3.15 -1.63 -8.94
N GLU A 92 -2.97 -2.88 -9.36
CA GLU A 92 -4.06 -3.70 -9.87
C GLU A 92 -5.10 -3.96 -8.77
N LYS A 93 -6.39 -3.97 -9.12
CA LYS A 93 -7.49 -4.21 -8.19
C LYS A 93 -7.32 -5.50 -7.38
N ASN A 94 -6.79 -6.56 -8.00
CA ASN A 94 -6.58 -7.86 -7.35
C ASN A 94 -5.43 -7.86 -6.33
N TRP A 95 -4.71 -6.75 -6.15
CA TRP A 95 -3.66 -6.61 -5.16
C TRP A 95 -4.17 -5.95 -3.88
N VAL A 96 -5.37 -5.37 -3.92
CA VAL A 96 -5.94 -4.59 -2.83
C VAL A 96 -7.02 -5.41 -2.15
N ALA A 97 -6.86 -5.66 -0.86
CA ALA A 97 -7.88 -6.26 -0.02
C ALA A 97 -8.32 -5.27 1.04
N LYS A 98 -9.57 -5.34 1.45
CA LYS A 98 -10.05 -4.55 2.58
C LYS A 98 -9.45 -5.09 3.86
N ARG A 99 -8.90 -4.19 4.68
CA ARG A 99 -8.27 -4.56 5.96
C ARG A 99 -9.33 -4.90 7.00
N VAL A 100 -9.09 -5.92 7.81
CA VAL A 100 -9.97 -6.35 8.91
C VAL A 100 -9.19 -6.28 10.22
N GLY A 101 -9.82 -5.75 11.29
CA GLY A 101 -9.22 -5.67 12.63
C GLY A 101 -8.83 -4.26 13.08
N GLU A 102 -8.60 -4.11 14.39
CA GLU A 102 -8.07 -2.89 14.98
C GLU A 102 -6.55 -2.79 14.71
N GLN A 103 -6.11 -1.75 14.00
CA GLN A 103 -4.72 -1.27 14.14
C GLN A 103 -4.77 0.25 14.20
N GLU A 104 -3.78 0.83 14.88
CA GLU A 104 -3.74 2.25 15.22
C GLU A 104 -4.05 3.14 14.00
N PRO A 105 -4.94 4.14 14.17
CA PRO A 105 -5.25 5.08 13.11
C PRO A 105 -3.99 5.87 12.73
N ASP A 106 -3.71 5.98 11.44
CA ASP A 106 -2.61 6.80 10.92
C ASP A 106 -2.74 8.25 11.44
N ASP A 107 -1.62 8.90 11.78
CA ASP A 107 -1.49 10.23 12.44
C ASP A 107 -2.29 11.36 11.75
N VAL A 108 -2.73 11.14 10.51
CA VAL A 108 -3.46 12.14 9.73
C VAL A 108 -4.95 12.18 10.05
N PHE A 109 -5.48 11.16 10.73
CA PHE A 109 -6.87 11.14 11.18
C PHE A 109 -7.04 11.38 12.67
N SER A 110 -5.95 11.46 13.44
CA SER A 110 -5.95 12.15 14.73
C SER A 110 -6.05 13.66 14.49
N ILE A 111 -7.24 14.12 14.12
CA ILE A 111 -7.60 15.51 14.36
C ILE A 111 -7.61 15.64 15.88
N SER A 112 -6.57 16.23 16.45
CA SER A 112 -6.63 16.70 17.83
C SER A 112 -7.78 17.71 17.87
N SER A 113 -8.92 17.32 18.43
CA SER A 113 -9.88 18.28 18.96
C SER A 113 -9.22 18.92 20.19
N SER A 114 -8.23 19.77 19.96
CA SER A 114 -7.66 20.64 20.97
C SER A 114 -8.79 21.55 21.44
N SER A 115 -9.25 21.24 22.65
CA SER A 115 -10.19 22.02 23.46
C SER A 115 -9.52 23.29 23.94
#